data_AF-X6DX10-F1
#
_entry.id   AF-X6DX10-F1
#
_cell.length_a   1.000
_cell.length_b   1.000
_cell.length_c   1.000
_cell.angle_alpha   90.00
_cell.angle_beta   90.00
_cell.angle_gamma   90.00
#
_symmetry.space_group_name_H-M   'P 1'
#
loop_
_entity.id
_entity.type
_entity.pdbx_description
1 polymer ?
#
loop_
_entity_poly.entity_id
_entity_poly.type
_entity_poly.pdbx_seq_one_letter_code
_entity_poly.pdbx_strand_id
1 'polypeptide(L)'
;MLAGEIFVCKDQGMRGLAGRFVSSRSGSFAPIVVLSMIPLISAVGFAVDYTSAVQTRSTEQAALDAAILSITTMDTASTKAQRQVAMQASYVANGGQGDSTLNTFTVAADGTATAQASANFAMPTLFMQIARIDTVPVGVSSAVSKTPALVEATFNVDHVSGYWNKTMTLYGLPFGWNSNTTATAMMKINYAYKAYNYSYTSGGKTYTAADPKGYGTTTISTVSGTTEKVVQSQVCTPVGQTTDFTPTAGTYRSTSVAKSGNTTGSTIYFKTTCATTNSAGNSSGATVDVSMMDQVYLQMDVPSGPVNPLKSNSASTSNRLYLGAGYSTAAQKALSPSKYLPVEVNSNTIVDIFAAVPCSETSDQAWEDGGNNPPLPDVTNADFFYSVMGKCAFNKRASETLLTQ
;
A
#
# COMPACT_ATOMS: atom_id res chain seq x y z
N MET A 1 -29.98 -37.06 105.52
CA MET A 1 -29.47 -38.26 106.22
C MET A 1 -28.36 -38.83 105.35
N LEU A 2 -27.11 -38.76 105.84
CA LEU A 2 -25.86 -39.45 105.39
C LEU A 2 -25.37 -39.17 103.95
N ALA A 3 -24.08 -39.16 103.57
CA ALA A 3 -22.75 -38.82 104.12
C ALA A 3 -21.69 -39.28 103.07
N GLY A 4 -20.50 -38.63 103.00
CA GLY A 4 -19.23 -39.18 102.46
C GLY A 4 -18.81 -38.71 101.05
N GLU A 5 -17.91 -37.73 100.89
CA GLU A 5 -16.42 -37.73 100.84
C GLU A 5 -15.78 -38.04 99.45
N ILE A 6 -15.22 -37.01 98.79
CA ILE A 6 -13.78 -36.71 98.52
C ILE A 6 -13.14 -37.51 97.37
N PHE A 7 -12.78 -36.81 96.28
CA PHE A 7 -11.39 -36.74 95.81
C PHE A 7 -11.16 -35.52 94.90
N VAL A 8 -10.19 -34.70 95.27
CA VAL A 8 -9.69 -33.53 94.54
C VAL A 8 -8.71 -34.02 93.46
N CYS A 9 -8.83 -33.52 92.24
CA CYS A 9 -7.65 -33.35 91.38
C CYS A 9 -7.72 -31.99 90.67
N LYS A 10 -6.63 -31.25 90.87
CA LYS A 10 -6.49 -29.81 90.73
C LYS A 10 -6.22 -29.45 89.27
N ASP A 11 -7.07 -28.60 88.71
CA ASP A 11 -6.87 -27.95 87.41
C ASP A 11 -5.68 -26.98 87.49
N GLN A 12 -4.50 -27.46 87.09
CA GLN A 12 -3.31 -26.64 86.91
C GLN A 12 -2.63 -27.04 85.61
N GLY A 13 -2.84 -26.28 84.53
CA GLY A 13 -2.06 -26.60 83.34
C GLY A 13 -2.23 -25.81 82.06
N MET A 14 -2.68 -24.55 82.04
CA MET A 14 -2.60 -23.77 80.79
C MET A 14 -2.11 -22.32 80.91
N ARG A 15 -2.17 -21.71 82.11
CA ARG A 15 -1.54 -20.39 82.36
C ARG A 15 -0.04 -20.47 82.70
N GLY A 16 0.46 -21.64 83.10
CA GLY A 16 1.86 -21.84 83.48
C GLY A 16 2.82 -22.09 82.31
N LEU A 17 2.32 -22.48 81.13
CA LEU A 17 3.15 -22.77 79.97
C LEU A 17 3.65 -21.49 79.27
N ALA A 18 2.78 -20.48 79.13
CA ALA A 18 3.16 -19.17 78.60
C ALA A 18 4.13 -18.43 79.54
N GLY A 19 3.91 -18.51 80.86
CA GLY A 19 4.79 -17.91 81.87
C GLY A 19 6.18 -18.56 81.95
N ARG A 20 6.26 -19.90 81.82
CA ARG A 20 7.54 -20.64 81.81
C ARG A 20 8.32 -20.50 80.51
N PHE A 21 7.66 -20.18 79.39
CA PHE A 21 8.35 -19.87 78.13
C PHE A 21 9.04 -18.51 78.17
N VAL A 22 8.43 -17.52 78.84
CA VAL A 22 9.01 -16.17 78.99
C VAL A 22 10.14 -16.15 80.04
N SER A 23 10.13 -17.06 81.02
CA SER A 23 11.15 -17.09 82.09
C SER A 23 12.35 -18.01 81.81
N SER A 24 12.43 -18.65 80.64
CA SER A 24 13.53 -19.58 80.34
C SER A 24 14.79 -18.83 79.92
N ARG A 25 15.86 -18.93 80.73
CA ARG A 25 17.18 -18.30 80.54
C ARG A 25 18.22 -19.18 79.82
N SER A 26 17.80 -20.34 79.30
CA SER A 26 18.55 -21.05 78.26
C SER A 26 18.25 -20.35 76.93
N GLY A 27 19.27 -19.82 76.25
CA GLY A 27 19.14 -18.98 75.06
C GLY A 27 18.06 -19.46 74.10
N SER A 28 16.89 -18.80 74.16
CA SER A 28 15.72 -19.23 73.40
C SER A 28 15.92 -18.73 71.97
N PHE A 29 16.53 -19.58 71.16
CA PHE A 29 16.68 -19.37 69.72
C PHE A 29 15.31 -19.23 69.04
N ALA A 30 14.28 -19.90 69.56
CA ALA A 30 12.95 -19.95 68.96
C ALA A 30 12.24 -18.58 68.83
N PRO A 31 12.13 -17.71 69.87
CA PRO A 31 11.56 -16.36 69.73
C PRO A 31 12.30 -15.48 68.72
N ILE A 32 13.64 -15.53 68.68
CA ILE A 32 14.45 -14.75 67.74
C ILE A 32 14.24 -15.26 66.31
N VAL A 33 14.19 -16.58 66.11
CA VAL A 33 13.89 -17.20 64.81
C VAL A 33 12.51 -16.80 64.33
N VAL A 34 11.48 -16.88 65.19
CA VAL A 34 10.10 -16.49 64.83
C VAL A 34 10.02 -15.02 64.43
N LEU A 35 10.67 -14.12 65.17
CA LEU A 35 10.73 -12.71 64.82
C LEU A 35 11.52 -12.44 63.53
N SER A 36 12.58 -13.22 63.25
CA SER A 36 13.34 -13.13 61.99
C SER A 36 12.63 -13.77 60.79
N MET A 37 11.70 -14.71 61.02
CA MET A 37 10.93 -15.36 59.96
C MET A 37 9.92 -14.40 59.32
N ILE A 38 9.36 -13.46 60.09
CA ILE A 38 8.41 -12.46 59.60
C ILE A 38 8.98 -11.63 58.43
N PRO A 39 10.15 -10.97 58.56
CA PRO A 39 10.74 -10.22 57.45
C PRO A 39 11.21 -11.12 56.30
N LEU A 40 11.67 -12.36 56.58
CA LEU A 40 12.08 -13.31 55.53
C LEU A 40 10.88 -13.77 54.68
N ILE A 41 9.78 -14.17 55.31
CA ILE A 41 8.55 -14.57 54.61
C ILE A 41 7.96 -13.38 53.85
N SER A 42 8.01 -12.17 54.42
CA SER A 42 7.56 -10.94 53.75
C SER A 42 8.40 -10.65 52.49
N ALA A 43 9.73 -10.80 52.58
CA ALA A 43 10.62 -10.62 51.44
C ALA A 43 10.33 -11.61 50.30
N VAL A 44 10.09 -12.88 50.63
CA VAL A 44 9.67 -13.91 49.65
C VAL A 44 8.32 -13.56 49.04
N GLY A 45 7.35 -13.15 49.86
CA GLY A 45 6.03 -12.74 49.40
C GLY A 45 6.07 -11.56 48.44
N PHE A 46 6.88 -10.53 48.73
CA PHE A 46 7.07 -9.38 47.85
C PHE A 46 7.72 -9.77 46.53
N ALA A 47 8.65 -10.74 46.54
CA ALA A 47 9.24 -11.25 45.31
C ALA A 47 8.21 -11.99 44.43
N VAL A 48 7.28 -12.73 45.02
CA VAL A 48 6.18 -13.42 44.30
C VAL A 48 5.21 -12.40 43.68
N ASP A 49 4.80 -11.39 44.44
CA ASP A 49 3.92 -10.33 43.92
C ASP A 49 4.61 -9.51 42.81
N TYR A 50 5.91 -9.22 42.97
CA TYR A 50 6.71 -8.57 41.92
C TYR A 50 6.80 -9.43 40.65
N THR A 51 7.08 -10.72 40.80
CA THR A 51 7.14 -11.66 39.66
C THR A 51 5.79 -11.72 38.95
N SER A 52 4.70 -11.73 39.71
CA SER A 52 3.34 -11.67 39.16
C SER A 52 3.09 -10.36 38.41
N ALA A 53 3.50 -9.22 38.97
CA ALA A 53 3.37 -7.91 38.32
C ALA A 53 4.14 -7.83 37.00
N VAL A 54 5.35 -8.40 36.94
CA VAL A 54 6.14 -8.48 35.71
C VAL A 54 5.46 -9.37 34.67
N GLN A 55 4.93 -10.53 35.08
CA GLN A 55 4.21 -11.43 34.18
C GLN A 55 2.91 -10.80 33.64
N THR A 56 2.16 -10.13 34.52
CA THR A 56 0.97 -9.36 34.14
C THR A 56 1.36 -8.27 33.16
N ARG A 57 2.37 -7.44 33.44
CA ARG A 57 2.84 -6.40 32.51
C ARG A 57 3.20 -6.97 31.14
N SER A 58 3.87 -8.11 31.08
CA SER A 58 4.19 -8.78 29.80
C SER A 58 2.93 -9.21 29.04
N THR A 59 1.92 -9.70 29.75
CA THR A 59 0.64 -10.14 29.17
C THR A 59 -0.17 -8.94 28.67
N GLU A 60 -0.31 -7.90 29.51
CA GLU A 60 -0.99 -6.65 29.16
C GLU A 60 -0.33 -5.97 27.96
N GLN A 61 1.02 -5.95 27.90
CA GLN A 61 1.75 -5.37 26.77
C GLN A 61 1.49 -6.14 25.47
N ALA A 62 1.59 -7.47 25.49
CA ALA A 62 1.32 -8.30 24.32
C ALA A 62 -0.13 -8.16 23.84
N ALA A 63 -1.08 -8.08 24.77
CA ALA A 63 -2.48 -7.83 24.46
C ALA A 63 -2.72 -6.46 23.84
N LEU A 64 -2.06 -5.41 24.35
CA LEU A 64 -2.17 -4.05 23.82
C LEU A 64 -1.53 -3.92 22.43
N ASP A 65 -0.38 -4.56 22.22
CA ASP A 65 0.31 -4.60 20.92
C ASP A 65 -0.56 -5.30 19.87
N ALA A 66 -1.17 -6.45 20.21
CA ALA A 66 -2.12 -7.14 19.32
C ALA A 66 -3.37 -6.28 19.04
N ALA A 67 -3.90 -5.62 20.07
CA ALA A 67 -5.08 -4.78 19.95
C ALA A 67 -4.85 -3.56 19.06
N ILE A 68 -3.74 -2.84 19.24
CA ILE A 68 -3.43 -1.66 18.44
C ILE A 68 -3.10 -2.03 16.99
N LEU A 69 -2.49 -3.19 16.75
CA LEU A 69 -2.30 -3.71 15.39
C LEU A 69 -3.64 -4.00 14.70
N SER A 70 -4.59 -4.60 15.43
CA SER A 70 -5.90 -4.97 14.86
C SER A 70 -6.65 -3.77 14.28
N ILE A 71 -6.62 -2.61 14.95
CA ILE A 71 -7.34 -1.42 14.50
C ILE A 71 -6.73 -0.78 13.24
N THR A 72 -5.50 -1.12 12.87
CA THR A 72 -4.90 -0.68 11.60
C THR A 72 -5.51 -1.36 10.37
N THR A 73 -6.30 -2.42 10.56
CA THR A 73 -6.98 -3.14 9.46
C THR A 73 -8.43 -2.69 9.25
N MET A 74 -8.97 -1.88 10.16
CA MET A 74 -10.34 -1.36 10.04
C MET A 74 -10.49 -0.38 8.87
N ASP A 75 -11.72 -0.17 8.41
CA ASP A 75 -12.04 0.76 7.32
C ASP A 75 -11.47 2.17 7.59
N THR A 76 -10.95 2.86 6.57
CA THR A 76 -10.34 4.19 6.72
C THR A 76 -11.35 5.24 7.19
N ALA A 77 -12.65 5.06 6.89
CA ALA A 77 -13.72 5.91 7.37
C ALA A 77 -14.08 5.70 8.85
N SER A 78 -13.52 4.67 9.51
CA SER A 78 -13.80 4.39 10.92
C SER A 78 -13.29 5.51 11.82
N THR A 79 -14.18 6.04 12.65
CA THR A 79 -13.88 7.08 13.64
C THR A 79 -12.99 6.55 14.76
N LYS A 80 -12.31 7.44 15.47
CA LYS A 80 -11.51 7.10 16.66
C LYS A 80 -12.33 6.35 17.71
N ALA A 81 -13.60 6.72 17.92
CA ALA A 81 -14.48 6.05 18.88
C ALA A 81 -14.80 4.60 18.47
N GLN A 82 -15.05 4.34 17.19
CA GLN A 82 -15.23 2.97 16.69
C GLN A 82 -13.96 2.14 16.84
N ARG A 83 -12.80 2.74 16.55
CA ARG A 83 -11.49 2.08 16.75
C ARG A 83 -11.22 1.78 18.22
N GLN A 84 -11.55 2.69 19.13
CA GLN A 84 -11.45 2.48 20.58
C GLN A 84 -12.23 1.24 21.04
N VAL A 85 -13.48 1.09 20.58
CA VAL A 85 -14.32 -0.06 20.93
C VAL A 85 -13.72 -1.36 20.40
N ALA A 86 -13.27 -1.37 19.14
CA ALA A 86 -12.63 -2.54 18.55
C ALA A 86 -11.30 -2.90 19.23
N MET A 87 -10.49 -1.88 19.59
CA MET A 87 -9.24 -2.06 20.32
C MET A 87 -9.49 -2.69 21.69
N GLN A 88 -10.46 -2.17 22.46
CA GLN A 88 -10.81 -2.75 23.77
C GLN A 88 -11.27 -4.21 23.64
N ALA A 89 -12.11 -4.51 22.64
CA ALA A 89 -12.55 -5.89 22.41
C ALA A 89 -11.38 -6.82 22.08
N SER A 90 -10.44 -6.36 21.23
CA SER A 90 -9.24 -7.12 20.89
C SER A 90 -8.28 -7.26 22.09
N TYR A 91 -8.16 -6.23 22.91
CA TYR A 91 -7.34 -6.22 24.12
C TYR A 91 -7.77 -7.32 25.10
N VAL A 92 -9.06 -7.36 25.43
CA VAL A 92 -9.62 -8.38 26.32
C VAL A 92 -9.53 -9.77 25.69
N ALA A 93 -9.76 -9.90 24.38
CA ALA A 93 -9.65 -11.18 23.68
C ALA A 93 -8.23 -11.76 23.69
N ASN A 94 -7.20 -10.90 23.78
CA ASN A 94 -5.79 -11.29 23.89
C ASN A 94 -5.29 -11.40 25.35
N GLY A 95 -6.20 -11.40 26.33
CA GLY A 95 -5.88 -11.61 27.74
C GLY A 95 -5.54 -10.36 28.53
N GLY A 96 -5.71 -9.16 27.94
CA GLY A 96 -5.58 -7.90 28.65
C GLY A 96 -6.69 -7.70 29.68
N GLN A 97 -6.34 -7.08 30.80
CA GLN A 97 -7.22 -6.83 31.94
C GLN A 97 -7.47 -5.34 32.13
N GLY A 98 -8.70 -4.98 32.51
CA GLY A 98 -9.09 -3.57 32.67
C GLY A 98 -9.32 -2.83 31.34
N ASP A 99 -9.17 -1.51 31.39
CA ASP A 99 -9.49 -0.62 30.27
C ASP A 99 -8.24 -0.18 29.52
N SER A 100 -8.30 -0.33 28.20
CA SER A 100 -7.37 0.24 27.23
C SER A 100 -7.92 1.57 26.70
N THR A 101 -7.04 2.50 26.36
CA THR A 101 -7.37 3.84 25.85
C THR A 101 -6.55 4.12 24.60
N LEU A 102 -7.23 4.43 23.51
CA LEU A 102 -6.65 4.89 22.26
C LEU A 102 -6.36 6.39 22.40
N ASN A 103 -5.11 6.72 22.65
CA ASN A 103 -4.64 8.09 22.88
C ASN A 103 -4.70 8.90 21.58
N THR A 104 -4.15 8.35 20.49
CA THR A 104 -4.14 9.00 19.17
C THR A 104 -4.41 8.01 18.06
N PHE A 105 -5.05 8.48 17.00
CA PHE A 105 -5.10 7.80 15.71
C PHE A 105 -5.09 8.89 14.63
N THR A 106 -4.05 8.95 13.84
CA THR A 106 -3.83 9.98 12.83
C THR A 106 -3.40 9.35 11.52
N VAL A 107 -3.87 9.90 10.41
CA VAL A 107 -3.44 9.53 9.06
C VAL A 107 -2.75 10.75 8.46
N ALA A 108 -1.47 10.63 8.15
CA ALA A 108 -0.69 11.71 7.56
C ALA A 108 -1.08 11.92 6.08
N ALA A 109 -0.62 13.03 5.49
CA ALA A 109 -0.94 13.38 4.10
C ALA A 109 -0.42 12.36 3.08
N ASP A 110 0.68 11.67 3.42
CA ASP A 110 1.24 10.57 2.65
C ASP A 110 0.41 9.27 2.75
N GLY A 111 -0.62 9.24 3.62
CA GLY A 111 -1.48 8.09 3.87
C GLY A 111 -1.00 7.15 5.00
N THR A 112 0.13 7.46 5.66
CA THR A 112 0.65 6.67 6.78
C THR A 112 -0.25 6.81 8.00
N ALA A 113 -0.72 5.69 8.55
CA ALA A 113 -1.53 5.66 9.76
C ALA A 113 -0.65 5.44 10.98
N THR A 114 -0.77 6.31 11.98
CA THR A 114 -0.09 6.20 13.27
C THR A 114 -1.10 6.18 14.40
N ALA A 115 -0.88 5.33 15.39
CA ALA A 115 -1.72 5.25 16.57
C ALA A 115 -0.90 5.05 17.83
N GLN A 116 -1.39 5.56 18.95
CA GLN A 116 -0.83 5.36 20.28
C GLN A 116 -1.95 4.92 21.21
N ALA A 117 -1.69 3.91 22.02
CA ALA A 117 -2.62 3.40 23.01
C ALA A 117 -1.91 3.14 24.34
N SER A 118 -2.70 3.13 25.41
CA SER A 118 -2.24 2.77 26.76
C SER A 118 -3.29 1.96 27.47
N ALA A 119 -2.88 1.05 28.34
CA ALA A 119 -3.78 0.34 29.22
C ALA A 119 -3.22 0.35 30.64
N ASN A 120 -4.13 0.31 31.61
CA ASN A 120 -3.75 0.32 33.01
C ASN A 120 -4.60 -0.67 33.80
N PHE A 121 -3.94 -1.55 34.54
CA PHE A 121 -4.56 -2.56 35.37
C PHE A 121 -4.03 -2.49 36.80
N ALA A 122 -4.92 -2.43 37.78
CA ALA A 122 -4.57 -2.50 39.19
C ALA A 122 -4.48 -3.97 39.61
N MET A 123 -3.30 -4.57 39.47
CA MET A 123 -3.09 -5.98 39.79
C MET A 123 -3.20 -6.20 41.31
N PRO A 124 -4.12 -7.06 41.80
CA PRO A 124 -4.19 -7.42 43.22
C PRO A 124 -2.89 -8.07 43.69
N THR A 125 -2.42 -7.68 44.87
CA THR A 125 -1.27 -8.32 45.53
C THR A 125 -1.76 -9.42 46.47
N LEU A 126 -0.94 -10.44 46.75
CA LEU A 126 -1.26 -11.49 47.72
C LEU A 126 -0.52 -11.29 49.05
N PHE A 127 0.75 -10.90 48.99
CA PHE A 127 1.61 -10.79 50.17
C PHE A 127 1.89 -9.34 50.58
N MET A 128 1.93 -8.40 49.62
CA MET A 128 2.09 -6.96 49.89
C MET A 128 0.91 -6.36 50.67
N GLN A 129 -0.23 -7.05 50.75
CA GLN A 129 -1.34 -6.70 51.65
C GLN A 129 -0.91 -6.62 53.12
N ILE A 130 0.12 -7.39 53.54
CA ILE A 130 0.69 -7.32 54.90
C ILE A 130 1.23 -5.91 55.20
N ALA A 131 1.71 -5.21 54.17
CA ALA A 131 2.17 -3.83 54.23
C ALA A 131 1.08 -2.80 53.85
N ARG A 132 -0.18 -3.21 53.76
CA ARG A 132 -1.34 -2.39 53.31
C ARG A 132 -1.22 -1.87 51.88
N ILE A 133 -0.56 -2.63 51.00
CA ILE A 133 -0.51 -2.36 49.56
C ILE A 133 -1.38 -3.42 48.88
N ASP A 134 -2.64 -3.08 48.60
CA ASP A 134 -3.63 -4.03 48.10
C ASP A 134 -3.50 -4.30 46.59
N THR A 135 -2.91 -3.36 45.85
CA THR A 135 -2.71 -3.48 44.40
C THR A 135 -1.41 -2.83 43.95
N VAL A 136 -0.84 -3.32 42.84
CA VAL A 136 0.24 -2.66 42.11
C VAL A 136 -0.30 -2.18 40.76
N PRO A 137 -0.17 -0.88 40.41
CA PRO A 137 -0.58 -0.39 39.11
C PRO A 137 0.38 -0.90 38.02
N VAL A 138 -0.18 -1.57 37.02
CA VAL A 138 0.53 -2.04 35.83
C VAL A 138 0.06 -1.20 34.65
N GLY A 139 0.94 -0.30 34.20
CA GLY A 139 0.72 0.51 33.00
C GLY A 139 1.52 -0.02 31.82
N VAL A 140 0.87 -0.08 30.65
CA VAL A 140 1.49 -0.43 29.37
C VAL A 140 1.11 0.61 28.32
N SER A 141 2.00 0.82 27.35
CA SER A 141 1.78 1.71 26.22
C SER A 141 2.27 1.04 24.95
N SER A 142 1.59 1.30 23.85
CA SER A 142 1.97 0.77 22.54
C SER A 142 1.72 1.84 21.49
N ALA A 143 2.59 1.90 20.48
CA ALA A 143 2.35 2.69 19.30
C ALA A 143 2.62 1.88 18.04
N VAL A 144 1.89 2.21 16.99
CA VAL A 144 1.99 1.55 15.69
C VAL A 144 2.06 2.59 14.59
N SER A 145 2.90 2.31 13.60
CA SER A 145 2.91 3.00 12.32
C SER A 145 2.66 1.99 11.20
N LYS A 146 1.76 2.31 10.29
CA LYS A 146 1.46 1.48 9.12
C LYS A 146 1.46 2.32 7.87
N THR A 147 2.38 2.02 6.95
CA THR A 147 2.47 2.69 5.66
C THR A 147 1.31 2.28 4.76
N PRO A 148 0.85 3.15 3.85
CA PRO A 148 -0.19 2.79 2.90
C PRO A 148 0.40 1.96 1.77
N ALA A 149 -0.44 1.15 1.13
CA ALA A 149 -0.09 0.40 -0.07
C ALA A 149 -1.07 0.72 -1.19
N LEU A 150 -0.64 0.58 -2.45
CA LEU A 150 -1.50 0.83 -3.61
C LEU A 150 -2.67 -0.15 -3.62
N VAL A 151 -3.89 0.39 -3.64
CA VAL A 151 -5.14 -0.39 -3.65
C VAL A 151 -5.94 -0.19 -4.92
N GLU A 152 -5.71 0.92 -5.62
CA GLU A 152 -6.40 1.23 -6.86
C GLU A 152 -5.47 2.04 -7.76
N ALA A 153 -5.46 1.72 -9.04
CA ALA A 153 -4.70 2.44 -10.06
C ALA A 153 -5.65 2.96 -11.13
N THR A 154 -5.56 4.25 -11.42
CA THR A 154 -6.38 4.90 -12.44
C THR A 154 -5.50 5.26 -13.63
N PHE A 155 -5.77 4.64 -14.77
CA PHE A 155 -5.05 4.85 -16.03
C PHE A 155 -5.86 5.78 -16.94
N ASN A 156 -5.26 6.90 -17.34
CA ASN A 156 -5.82 7.81 -18.32
C ASN A 156 -4.89 7.88 -19.52
N VAL A 157 -5.38 7.40 -20.67
CA VAL A 157 -4.62 7.38 -21.93
C VAL A 157 -4.67 8.77 -22.56
N ASP A 158 -3.49 9.35 -22.77
CA ASP A 158 -3.32 10.63 -23.47
C ASP A 158 -3.52 10.40 -24.96
N HIS A 159 -2.68 9.56 -25.57
CA HIS A 159 -2.84 9.13 -26.95
C HIS A 159 -2.08 7.83 -27.24
N VAL A 160 -2.48 7.18 -28.34
CA VAL A 160 -1.79 6.03 -28.89
C VAL A 160 -1.51 6.27 -30.37
N SER A 161 -0.30 5.93 -30.80
CA SER A 161 0.16 5.97 -32.19
C SER A 161 0.88 4.67 -32.56
N GLY A 162 1.40 4.62 -33.78
CA GLY A 162 2.22 3.52 -34.30
C GLY A 162 1.57 2.83 -35.50
N TYR A 163 2.37 2.03 -36.21
CA TYR A 163 2.02 1.37 -37.47
C TYR A 163 1.26 0.05 -37.34
N TRP A 164 1.12 -0.45 -36.11
CA TRP A 164 0.51 -1.75 -35.86
C TRP A 164 -0.66 -1.65 -34.89
N ASN A 165 -1.62 -2.56 -35.08
CA ASN A 165 -2.59 -2.85 -34.04
C ASN A 165 -1.83 -3.36 -32.82
N LYS A 166 -2.21 -2.87 -31.64
CA LYS A 166 -1.59 -3.26 -30.38
C LYS A 166 -2.62 -3.36 -29.27
N THR A 167 -2.36 -4.25 -28.32
CA THR A 167 -3.18 -4.42 -27.14
C THR A 167 -2.31 -4.29 -25.90
N MET A 168 -2.60 -3.32 -25.05
CA MET A 168 -2.02 -3.24 -23.72
C MET A 168 -2.91 -4.00 -22.74
N THR A 169 -2.35 -4.85 -21.91
CA THR A 169 -3.07 -5.52 -20.82
C THR A 169 -2.37 -5.27 -19.50
N LEU A 170 -3.12 -4.78 -18.50
CA LEU A 170 -2.68 -4.80 -17.11
C LEU A 170 -3.04 -6.16 -16.51
N TYR A 171 -2.03 -6.86 -16.05
CA TYR A 171 -2.14 -8.14 -15.38
C TYR A 171 -1.90 -7.99 -13.88
N GLY A 172 -2.66 -8.75 -13.09
CA GLY A 172 -2.47 -8.89 -11.65
C GLY A 172 -2.20 -10.34 -11.25
N LEU A 173 -1.27 -10.51 -10.31
CA LEU A 173 -0.98 -11.75 -9.61
C LEU A 173 -1.44 -11.60 -8.16
N PRO A 174 -2.27 -12.52 -7.64
CA PRO A 174 -2.79 -12.41 -6.28
C PRO A 174 -1.73 -12.70 -5.20
N PHE A 175 -2.02 -12.36 -3.95
CA PHE A 175 -1.21 -12.79 -2.82
C PHE A 175 -1.08 -14.32 -2.73
N GLY A 176 0.15 -14.79 -2.49
CA GLY A 176 0.47 -16.21 -2.47
C GLY A 176 0.67 -16.84 -3.85
N TRP A 177 0.81 -16.03 -4.90
CA TRP A 177 1.14 -16.52 -6.24
C TRP A 177 2.49 -17.27 -6.27
N ASN A 178 2.64 -18.12 -7.28
CA ASN A 178 3.87 -18.84 -7.61
C ASN A 178 4.04 -18.87 -9.14
N SER A 179 5.14 -19.44 -9.62
CA SER A 179 5.48 -19.48 -11.06
C SER A 179 4.43 -20.15 -11.96
N ASN A 180 3.48 -20.92 -11.41
CA ASN A 180 2.40 -21.56 -12.16
C ASN A 180 1.07 -20.79 -12.07
N THR A 181 1.02 -19.69 -11.31
CA THR A 181 -0.19 -18.87 -11.17
C THR A 181 -0.46 -18.12 -12.46
N THR A 182 -1.66 -18.28 -13.01
CA THR A 182 -2.08 -17.55 -14.20
C THR A 182 -2.45 -16.13 -13.81
N ALA A 183 -1.78 -15.14 -14.41
CA ALA A 183 -2.07 -13.74 -14.16
C ALA A 183 -3.47 -13.37 -14.68
N THR A 184 -4.20 -12.58 -13.88
CA THR A 184 -5.56 -12.14 -14.22
C THR A 184 -5.49 -10.82 -14.98
N ALA A 185 -6.15 -10.73 -16.14
CA ALA A 185 -6.29 -9.47 -16.85
C ALA A 185 -7.27 -8.56 -16.10
N MET A 186 -6.86 -7.32 -15.83
CA MET A 186 -7.64 -6.35 -15.03
C MET A 186 -8.05 -5.12 -15.84
N MET A 187 -7.27 -4.78 -16.86
CA MET A 187 -7.56 -3.71 -17.82
C MET A 187 -7.00 -4.11 -19.18
N LYS A 188 -7.68 -3.71 -20.25
CA LYS A 188 -7.18 -3.81 -21.62
C LYS A 188 -7.32 -2.49 -22.36
N ILE A 189 -6.35 -2.19 -23.21
CA ILE A 189 -6.35 -1.04 -24.10
C ILE A 189 -6.05 -1.53 -25.50
N ASN A 190 -7.05 -1.51 -26.37
CA ASN A 190 -6.93 -1.97 -27.74
C ASN A 190 -6.75 -0.75 -28.65
N TYR A 191 -5.69 -0.72 -29.43
CA TYR A 191 -5.46 0.26 -30.47
C TYR A 191 -5.57 -0.38 -31.85
N ALA A 192 -6.47 0.19 -32.66
CA ALA A 192 -6.63 -0.12 -34.07
C ALA A 192 -5.94 0.97 -34.90
N TYR A 193 -4.83 0.61 -35.53
CA TYR A 193 -4.08 1.48 -36.42
C TYR A 193 -4.92 1.88 -37.64
N LYS A 194 -4.75 3.13 -38.08
CA LYS A 194 -5.27 3.62 -39.35
C LYS A 194 -4.21 4.48 -40.06
N ALA A 195 -3.91 4.12 -41.31
CA ALA A 195 -3.00 4.90 -42.14
C ALA A 195 -3.63 6.23 -42.55
N TYR A 196 -2.81 7.28 -42.64
CA TYR A 196 -3.21 8.56 -43.24
C TYR A 196 -2.17 9.00 -44.28
N ASN A 197 -2.67 9.42 -45.44
CA ASN A 197 -1.87 9.97 -46.51
C ASN A 197 -2.43 11.33 -46.90
N TYR A 198 -1.54 12.29 -47.10
CA TYR A 198 -1.87 13.58 -47.70
C TYR A 198 -1.29 13.64 -49.11
N SER A 199 -2.11 14.06 -50.06
CA SER A 199 -1.70 14.23 -51.45
C SER A 199 -2.01 15.63 -51.96
N TYR A 200 -1.09 16.19 -52.74
CA TYR A 200 -1.31 17.44 -53.45
C TYR A 200 -0.70 17.39 -54.85
N THR A 201 -1.21 18.20 -55.77
CA THR A 201 -0.71 18.28 -57.15
C THR A 201 0.06 19.57 -57.37
N SER A 202 1.23 19.48 -57.97
CA SER A 202 2.03 20.63 -58.40
C SER A 202 2.80 20.29 -59.66
N GLY A 203 2.80 21.19 -60.65
CA GLY A 203 3.50 20.98 -61.94
C GLY A 203 3.06 19.70 -62.68
N GLY A 204 1.78 19.33 -62.60
CA GLY A 204 1.25 18.11 -63.23
C GLY A 204 1.63 16.78 -62.55
N LYS A 205 2.36 16.82 -61.42
CA LYS A 205 2.70 15.64 -60.61
C LYS A 205 1.90 15.61 -59.32
N THR A 206 1.53 14.41 -58.86
CA THR A 206 0.90 14.20 -57.56
C THR A 206 1.94 13.73 -56.54
N TYR A 207 2.11 14.52 -55.49
CA TYR A 207 3.01 14.25 -54.39
C TYR A 207 2.20 13.70 -53.21
N THR A 208 2.65 12.60 -52.63
CA THR A 208 2.00 11.97 -51.48
C THR A 208 2.97 11.84 -50.33
N ALA A 209 2.50 12.13 -49.12
CA ALA A 209 3.23 11.94 -47.87
C ALA A 209 2.36 11.13 -46.90
N ALA A 210 2.93 10.08 -46.32
CA ALA A 210 2.28 9.31 -45.24
C ALA A 210 2.59 9.95 -43.89
N ASP A 211 1.61 9.98 -42.98
CA ASP A 211 1.88 10.36 -41.59
C ASP A 211 2.84 9.33 -40.96
N PRO A 212 4.02 9.74 -40.48
CA PRO A 212 5.03 8.83 -40.01
C PRO A 212 4.68 8.14 -38.68
N LYS A 213 3.65 8.60 -37.96
CA LYS A 213 3.28 8.04 -36.66
C LYS A 213 2.13 7.06 -36.72
N GLY A 214 1.17 7.27 -37.61
CA GLY A 214 -0.04 6.43 -37.66
C GLY A 214 -0.94 6.71 -36.45
N TYR A 215 -2.22 6.97 -36.72
CA TYR A 215 -3.20 7.30 -35.70
C TYR A 215 -4.51 6.61 -36.00
N GLY A 216 -5.22 6.18 -34.97
CA GLY A 216 -6.43 5.39 -35.17
C GLY A 216 -7.41 5.49 -34.01
N THR A 217 -7.99 4.36 -33.66
CA THR A 217 -8.99 4.28 -32.58
C THR A 217 -8.44 3.46 -31.43
N THR A 218 -8.56 3.99 -30.22
CA THR A 218 -8.17 3.33 -28.98
C THR A 218 -9.42 3.09 -28.13
N THR A 219 -9.58 1.90 -27.57
CA THR A 219 -10.61 1.59 -26.58
C THR A 219 -9.96 1.09 -25.31
N ILE A 220 -10.34 1.65 -24.17
CA ILE A 220 -9.87 1.27 -22.84
C ILE A 220 -11.02 0.60 -22.10
N SER A 221 -10.76 -0.58 -21.59
CA SER A 221 -11.72 -1.42 -20.90
C SER A 221 -11.20 -1.88 -19.55
N THR A 222 -12.04 -1.84 -18.51
CA THR A 222 -11.82 -2.63 -17.29
C THR A 222 -12.23 -4.07 -17.55
N VAL A 223 -11.47 -5.02 -17.01
CA VAL A 223 -11.71 -6.46 -17.20
C VAL A 223 -12.11 -7.10 -15.88
N SER A 224 -13.18 -7.89 -15.89
CA SER A 224 -13.60 -8.71 -14.77
C SER A 224 -13.93 -10.11 -15.28
N GLY A 225 -13.07 -11.07 -14.96
CA GLY A 225 -13.12 -12.40 -15.56
C GLY A 225 -12.98 -12.33 -17.07
N THR A 226 -14.00 -12.78 -17.81
CA THR A 226 -14.06 -12.73 -19.28
C THR A 226 -14.79 -11.50 -19.82
N THR A 227 -15.32 -10.65 -18.94
CA THR A 227 -16.12 -9.47 -19.34
C THR A 227 -15.23 -8.25 -19.46
N GLU A 228 -15.30 -7.58 -20.62
CA GLU A 228 -14.65 -6.31 -20.87
C GLU A 228 -15.69 -5.20 -20.90
N LYS A 229 -15.52 -4.19 -20.04
CA LYS A 229 -16.37 -3.00 -20.01
C LYS A 229 -15.57 -1.81 -20.50
N VAL A 230 -15.91 -1.28 -21.67
CA VAL A 230 -15.31 -0.05 -22.21
C VAL A 230 -15.64 1.11 -21.28
N VAL A 231 -14.60 1.78 -20.79
CA VAL A 231 -14.70 2.92 -19.88
C VAL A 231 -14.25 4.23 -20.52
N GLN A 232 -13.39 4.15 -21.52
CA GLN A 232 -12.92 5.27 -22.33
C GLN A 232 -12.66 4.80 -23.76
N SER A 233 -12.89 5.67 -24.73
CA SER A 233 -12.50 5.48 -26.12
C SER A 233 -11.86 6.76 -26.65
N GLN A 234 -11.03 6.63 -27.66
CA GLN A 234 -10.36 7.74 -28.28
C GLN A 234 -10.26 7.54 -29.78
N VAL A 235 -10.56 8.59 -30.54
CA VAL A 235 -10.39 8.61 -32.00
C VAL A 235 -9.45 9.73 -32.36
N CYS A 236 -8.29 9.37 -32.92
CA CYS A 236 -7.29 10.30 -33.40
C CYS A 236 -7.44 10.55 -34.90
N THR A 237 -7.61 11.82 -35.28
CA THR A 237 -7.84 12.25 -36.66
C THR A 237 -6.70 13.15 -37.14
N PRO A 238 -5.83 12.65 -38.03
CA PRO A 238 -4.78 13.44 -38.67
C PRO A 238 -5.32 14.29 -39.83
N VAL A 239 -4.74 15.47 -40.00
CA VAL A 239 -4.92 16.37 -41.16
C VAL A 239 -3.55 16.82 -41.65
N GLY A 240 -3.25 16.60 -42.93
CA GLY A 240 -2.03 17.07 -43.57
C GLY A 240 -2.17 18.47 -44.15
N GLN A 241 -1.08 19.24 -44.12
CA GLN A 241 -1.00 20.57 -44.74
C GLN A 241 0.45 20.88 -45.18
N THR A 242 0.60 21.73 -46.19
CA THR A 242 1.92 22.16 -46.72
C THR A 242 2.52 23.34 -45.96
N THR A 243 1.71 24.01 -45.11
CA THR A 243 2.14 25.11 -44.25
C THR A 243 2.39 24.61 -42.84
N ASP A 244 3.48 25.06 -42.23
CA ASP A 244 3.75 24.76 -40.83
C ASP A 244 2.69 25.37 -39.91
N PHE A 245 2.54 24.79 -38.72
CA PHE A 245 1.60 25.24 -37.71
C PHE A 245 2.22 25.19 -36.32
N THR A 246 1.77 26.10 -35.45
CA THR A 246 2.09 26.04 -34.03
C THR A 246 1.17 25.02 -33.35
N PRO A 247 1.70 23.99 -32.67
CA PRO A 247 0.89 23.05 -31.91
C PRO A 247 0.06 23.76 -30.84
N THR A 248 -1.18 23.31 -30.67
CA THR A 248 -2.08 23.71 -29.58
C THR A 248 -2.34 22.54 -28.64
N ALA A 249 -2.87 22.80 -27.45
CA ALA A 249 -3.29 21.76 -26.50
C ALA A 249 -4.13 20.67 -27.18
N GLY A 250 -3.76 19.40 -26.95
CA GLY A 250 -4.46 18.24 -27.50
C GLY A 250 -4.20 17.98 -28.99
N THR A 251 -3.16 18.60 -29.57
CA THR A 251 -2.76 18.36 -30.97
C THR A 251 -1.34 17.82 -31.05
N TYR A 252 -1.18 16.77 -31.84
CA TYR A 252 0.11 16.10 -32.07
C TYR A 252 0.62 16.48 -33.46
N ARG A 253 1.93 16.77 -33.53
CA ARG A 253 2.60 17.19 -34.75
C ARG A 253 3.56 16.12 -35.21
N SER A 254 3.44 15.73 -36.47
CA SER A 254 4.42 14.92 -37.18
C SER A 254 4.70 15.55 -38.55
N THR A 255 5.81 15.16 -39.19
CA THR A 255 6.17 15.69 -40.51
C THR A 255 6.74 14.61 -41.39
N SER A 256 6.42 14.64 -42.68
CA SER A 256 7.11 13.82 -43.67
C SER A 256 7.21 14.57 -45.00
N VAL A 257 8.21 14.22 -45.80
CA VAL A 257 8.43 14.86 -47.09
C VAL A 257 7.62 14.14 -48.16
N ALA A 258 6.77 14.87 -48.88
CA ALA A 258 5.96 14.29 -49.93
C ALA A 258 6.82 13.83 -51.13
N LYS A 259 6.44 12.73 -51.77
CA LYS A 259 7.15 12.20 -52.93
C LYS A 259 6.21 11.91 -54.10
N SER A 260 6.76 12.07 -55.30
CA SER A 260 6.16 11.64 -56.57
C SER A 260 7.18 10.76 -57.30
N GLY A 261 7.09 9.44 -57.11
CA GLY A 261 8.17 8.52 -57.49
C GLY A 261 9.47 8.91 -56.76
N ASN A 262 10.54 9.15 -57.52
CA ASN A 262 11.83 9.59 -56.98
C ASN A 262 11.94 11.12 -56.81
N THR A 263 10.90 11.89 -57.16
CA THR A 263 10.91 13.35 -57.02
C THR A 263 10.44 13.76 -55.62
N THR A 264 11.20 14.63 -54.97
CA THR A 264 10.88 15.18 -53.65
C THR A 264 9.99 16.42 -53.80
N GLY A 265 8.96 16.53 -52.96
CA GLY A 265 8.05 17.66 -52.86
C GLY A 265 8.23 18.46 -51.57
N SER A 266 7.17 19.14 -51.15
CA SER A 266 7.11 19.91 -49.92
C SER A 266 7.10 19.01 -48.69
N THR A 267 7.61 19.53 -47.58
CA THR A 267 7.35 18.97 -46.25
C THR A 267 5.86 19.11 -45.95
N ILE A 268 5.23 18.00 -45.57
CA ILE A 268 3.86 17.97 -45.07
C ILE A 268 3.92 17.95 -43.55
N TYR A 269 3.14 18.84 -42.95
CA TYR A 269 2.93 18.94 -41.52
C TYR A 269 1.58 18.29 -41.21
N PHE A 270 1.61 17.23 -40.41
CA PHE A 270 0.39 16.56 -39.96
C PHE A 270 -0.01 17.11 -38.60
N LYS A 271 -1.26 17.55 -38.50
CA LYS A 271 -1.91 17.94 -37.27
C LYS A 271 -2.91 16.86 -36.90
N THR A 272 -2.62 16.12 -35.83
CA THR A 272 -3.51 15.09 -35.32
C THR A 272 -4.24 15.59 -34.09
N THR A 273 -5.56 15.41 -34.06
CA THR A 273 -6.39 15.70 -32.88
C THR A 273 -7.02 14.41 -32.39
N CYS A 274 -6.93 14.13 -31.08
CA CYS A 274 -7.51 12.94 -30.47
C CYS A 274 -8.74 13.31 -29.63
N ALA A 275 -9.91 12.84 -30.04
CA ALA A 275 -11.16 13.04 -29.31
C ALA A 275 -11.40 11.89 -28.34
N THR A 276 -11.40 12.18 -27.05
CA THR A 276 -11.66 11.20 -25.98
C THR A 276 -13.13 11.21 -25.58
N THR A 277 -13.75 10.04 -25.51
CA THR A 277 -15.11 9.82 -25.01
C THR A 277 -15.07 8.87 -23.84
N ASN A 278 -15.50 9.33 -22.66
CA ASN A 278 -15.61 8.50 -21.47
C ASN A 278 -17.02 7.92 -21.32
N SER A 279 -17.11 6.77 -20.66
CA SER A 279 -18.38 6.22 -20.20
C SER A 279 -19.06 7.15 -19.19
N ALA A 280 -20.40 7.11 -19.14
CA ALA A 280 -21.18 7.97 -18.24
C ALA A 280 -20.74 7.81 -16.77
N GLY A 281 -20.47 8.93 -16.10
CA GLY A 281 -19.97 8.94 -14.72
C GLY A 281 -18.46 8.70 -14.57
N ASN A 282 -17.73 8.51 -15.68
CA ASN A 282 -16.27 8.37 -15.68
C ASN A 282 -15.61 9.64 -16.24
N SER A 283 -14.75 10.28 -15.46
CA SER A 283 -13.94 11.42 -15.88
C SER A 283 -12.44 11.14 -15.87
N SER A 284 -12.02 9.97 -15.39
CA SER A 284 -10.64 9.73 -14.94
C SER A 284 -9.95 8.58 -15.68
N GLY A 285 -10.64 7.91 -16.62
CA GLY A 285 -10.09 6.79 -17.39
C GLY A 285 -10.40 5.42 -16.76
N ALA A 286 -9.52 4.42 -16.91
CA ALA A 286 -9.71 3.10 -16.32
C ALA A 286 -9.21 3.03 -14.88
N THR A 287 -10.14 3.02 -13.93
CA THR A 287 -9.87 2.73 -12.53
C THR A 287 -9.92 1.23 -12.28
N VAL A 288 -8.83 0.68 -11.74
CA VAL A 288 -8.64 -0.75 -11.49
C VAL A 288 -8.36 -0.98 -10.01
N ASP A 289 -9.18 -1.81 -9.37
CA ASP A 289 -8.93 -2.28 -8.00
C ASP A 289 -7.81 -3.32 -8.00
N VAL A 290 -6.70 -3.00 -7.34
CA VAL A 290 -5.50 -3.85 -7.20
C VAL A 290 -5.26 -4.25 -5.74
N SER A 291 -6.24 -4.03 -4.86
CA SER A 291 -6.14 -4.29 -3.42
C SER A 291 -5.85 -5.76 -3.08
N MET A 292 -6.26 -6.68 -3.96
CA MET A 292 -6.06 -8.13 -3.78
C MET A 292 -4.86 -8.69 -4.57
N MET A 293 -4.11 -7.83 -5.27
CA MET A 293 -2.95 -8.24 -6.06
C MET A 293 -1.67 -8.05 -5.24
N ASP A 294 -0.74 -8.98 -5.36
CA ASP A 294 0.63 -8.89 -4.84
C ASP A 294 1.53 -8.17 -5.84
N GLN A 295 1.45 -8.58 -7.11
CA GLN A 295 2.17 -7.96 -8.22
C GLN A 295 1.20 -7.54 -9.32
N VAL A 296 1.51 -6.43 -9.98
CA VAL A 296 0.86 -6.04 -11.24
C VAL A 296 1.93 -5.71 -12.27
N TYR A 297 1.63 -5.94 -13.55
CA TYR A 297 2.54 -5.60 -14.64
C TYR A 297 1.76 -5.31 -15.91
N LEU A 298 2.35 -4.52 -16.80
CA LEU A 298 1.80 -4.25 -18.11
C LEU A 298 2.43 -5.17 -19.16
N GLN A 299 1.61 -5.64 -20.09
CA GLN A 299 2.04 -6.38 -21.27
C GLN A 299 1.48 -5.70 -22.51
N MET A 300 2.34 -5.43 -23.50
CA MET A 300 1.94 -4.96 -24.82
C MET A 300 2.07 -6.10 -25.82
N ASP A 301 0.95 -6.47 -26.42
CA ASP A 301 0.88 -7.41 -27.54
C ASP A 301 0.83 -6.61 -28.86
N VAL A 302 1.83 -6.81 -29.71
CA VAL A 302 2.00 -6.16 -31.02
C VAL A 302 2.17 -7.27 -32.07
N PRO A 303 1.07 -7.88 -32.57
CA PRO A 303 1.14 -9.12 -33.36
C PRO A 303 1.98 -9.02 -34.64
N SER A 304 2.11 -7.82 -35.21
CA SER A 304 2.91 -7.55 -36.40
C SER A 304 4.22 -6.82 -36.10
N GLY A 305 4.53 -6.62 -34.82
CA GLY A 305 5.76 -5.97 -34.36
C GLY A 305 6.94 -6.93 -34.28
N PRO A 306 8.17 -6.40 -34.28
CA PRO A 306 9.40 -7.21 -34.23
C PRO A 306 9.66 -7.80 -32.84
N VAL A 307 9.08 -7.23 -31.79
CA VAL A 307 9.16 -7.72 -30.41
C VAL A 307 7.73 -7.94 -29.92
N ASN A 308 7.40 -9.17 -29.54
CA ASN A 308 6.07 -9.51 -29.06
C ASN A 308 6.08 -10.77 -28.17
N PRO A 309 5.51 -10.73 -26.96
CA PRO A 309 4.98 -9.56 -26.26
C PRO A 309 6.10 -8.73 -25.60
N LEU A 310 5.82 -7.45 -25.33
CA LEU A 310 6.63 -6.62 -24.45
C LEU A 310 6.05 -6.64 -23.03
N LYS A 311 6.87 -6.68 -21.99
CA LYS A 311 6.42 -6.75 -20.59
C LYS A 311 7.20 -5.79 -19.69
N SER A 312 6.50 -5.08 -18.81
CA SER A 312 7.15 -4.19 -17.83
C SER A 312 8.00 -4.98 -16.82
N ASN A 313 7.56 -6.18 -16.46
CA ASN A 313 8.26 -7.05 -15.51
C ASN A 313 9.30 -7.97 -16.17
N SER A 314 9.79 -7.63 -17.35
CA SER A 314 10.80 -8.41 -18.07
C SER A 314 12.03 -7.58 -18.38
N ALA A 315 13.18 -8.03 -17.88
CA ALA A 315 14.47 -7.37 -18.04
C ALA A 315 14.90 -7.12 -19.51
N SER A 316 14.34 -7.87 -20.46
CA SER A 316 14.64 -7.75 -21.89
C SER A 316 13.76 -6.78 -22.67
N THR A 317 12.63 -6.34 -22.10
CA THR A 317 11.63 -5.51 -22.82
C THR A 317 11.17 -4.28 -22.04
N SER A 318 11.46 -4.22 -20.74
CA SER A 318 11.16 -3.09 -19.86
C SER A 318 11.89 -1.80 -20.23
N ASN A 319 13.05 -1.89 -20.91
CA ASN A 319 13.84 -0.73 -21.36
C ASN A 319 13.19 0.07 -22.49
N ARG A 320 11.97 -0.30 -22.88
CA ARG A 320 11.12 0.47 -23.80
C ARG A 320 10.09 1.32 -23.05
N LEU A 321 10.05 1.20 -21.71
CA LEU A 321 9.25 2.04 -20.83
C LEU A 321 10.00 3.31 -20.47
N TYR A 322 9.22 4.37 -20.36
CA TYR A 322 9.66 5.68 -19.95
C TYR A 322 8.87 6.06 -18.70
N LEU A 323 9.59 6.26 -17.59
CA LEU A 323 9.02 6.54 -16.28
C LEU A 323 9.51 7.92 -15.76
N GLY A 324 8.72 8.53 -14.87
CA GLY A 324 9.11 9.73 -14.11
C GLY A 324 8.36 10.98 -14.51
N ALA A 325 8.39 12.02 -13.65
CA ALA A 325 7.57 13.24 -13.75
C ALA A 325 7.68 13.93 -15.12
N GLY A 326 6.61 13.81 -15.90
CA GLY A 326 6.48 14.42 -17.21
C GLY A 326 6.22 15.90 -17.12
N TYR A 327 6.98 16.65 -17.91
CA TYR A 327 6.84 18.08 -18.15
C TYR A 327 7.10 18.96 -16.92
N SER A 328 7.95 19.99 -17.07
CA SER A 328 8.20 20.96 -16.00
C SER A 328 6.94 21.78 -15.62
N THR A 329 5.95 21.85 -16.52
CA THR A 329 4.67 22.55 -16.32
C THR A 329 3.54 21.90 -17.12
N ALA A 330 2.29 22.10 -16.67
CA ALA A 330 1.08 21.70 -17.43
C ALA A 330 0.99 22.38 -18.81
N ALA A 331 1.52 23.60 -18.96
CA ALA A 331 1.59 24.29 -20.24
C ALA A 331 2.54 23.60 -21.23
N GLN A 332 3.67 23.08 -20.74
CA GLN A 332 4.61 22.33 -21.57
C GLN A 332 3.98 21.00 -22.03
N LYS A 333 3.25 20.30 -21.15
CA LYS A 333 2.47 19.12 -21.50
C LYS A 333 1.44 19.43 -22.59
N ALA A 334 0.70 20.52 -22.43
CA ALA A 334 -0.31 20.93 -23.41
C ALA A 334 0.31 21.27 -24.78
N LEU A 335 1.43 21.98 -24.82
CA LEU A 335 2.04 22.46 -26.07
C LEU A 335 2.87 21.41 -26.80
N SER A 336 3.40 20.42 -26.09
CA SER A 336 4.27 19.39 -26.69
C SER A 336 4.10 18.05 -25.98
N PRO A 337 2.91 17.42 -26.05
CA PRO A 337 2.61 16.17 -25.35
C PRO A 337 3.43 14.96 -25.84
N SER A 338 4.18 15.12 -26.95
CA SER A 338 5.13 14.15 -27.50
C SER A 338 6.59 14.46 -27.17
N LYS A 339 6.89 15.51 -26.40
CA LYS A 339 8.24 15.93 -26.00
C LYS A 339 8.41 15.78 -24.48
N TYR A 340 8.25 14.55 -24.04
CA TYR A 340 8.50 14.14 -22.67
C TYR A 340 10.02 14.17 -22.38
N LEU A 341 10.41 14.47 -21.15
CA LEU A 341 11.78 14.33 -20.64
C LEU A 341 11.84 13.08 -19.74
N PRO A 342 11.84 11.85 -20.30
CA PRO A 342 11.81 10.66 -19.47
C PRO A 342 13.19 10.31 -18.94
N VAL A 343 13.20 9.46 -17.91
CA VAL A 343 14.29 8.51 -17.72
C VAL A 343 13.83 7.22 -18.41
N GLU A 344 14.45 6.89 -19.56
CA GLU A 344 14.31 5.55 -20.14
C GLU A 344 14.74 4.52 -19.09
N VAL A 345 13.96 3.46 -18.93
CA VAL A 345 14.32 2.38 -18.02
C VAL A 345 15.61 1.72 -18.53
N ASN A 346 16.62 1.63 -17.65
CA ASN A 346 17.88 1.00 -18.01
C ASN A 346 17.66 -0.46 -18.46
N SER A 347 18.42 -0.88 -19.48
CA SER A 347 18.50 -2.28 -19.89
C SER A 347 18.76 -3.23 -18.71
N ASN A 348 18.17 -4.42 -18.77
CA ASN A 348 18.25 -5.46 -17.73
C ASN A 348 17.58 -5.07 -16.39
N THR A 349 16.65 -4.11 -16.37
CA THR A 349 15.89 -3.73 -15.18
C THR A 349 14.49 -4.34 -15.22
N ILE A 350 13.92 -4.75 -14.09
CA ILE A 350 12.51 -5.13 -14.00
C ILE A 350 11.74 -3.92 -13.48
N VAL A 351 10.64 -3.54 -14.16
CA VAL A 351 9.74 -2.49 -13.68
C VAL A 351 8.57 -3.15 -12.97
N ASP A 352 8.56 -2.98 -11.65
CA ASP A 352 7.34 -3.14 -10.87
C ASP A 352 6.50 -1.88 -11.05
N ILE A 353 5.35 -2.03 -11.71
CA ILE A 353 4.47 -0.90 -11.95
C ILE A 353 3.89 -0.37 -10.63
N PHE A 354 3.81 -1.15 -9.55
CA PHE A 354 3.42 -0.65 -8.23
C PHE A 354 4.39 0.39 -7.69
N ALA A 355 5.70 0.19 -7.87
CA ALA A 355 6.71 1.14 -7.45
C ALA A 355 6.75 2.39 -8.36
N ALA A 356 6.32 2.23 -9.61
CA ALA A 356 6.27 3.33 -10.59
C ALA A 356 4.97 4.16 -10.52
N VAL A 357 3.92 3.64 -9.86
CA VAL A 357 2.65 4.35 -9.63
C VAL A 357 2.72 5.07 -8.29
N PRO A 358 2.83 6.40 -8.28
CA PRO A 358 3.00 7.12 -7.03
C PRO A 358 1.67 7.18 -6.27
N CYS A 359 1.75 7.08 -4.94
CA CYS A 359 0.60 7.24 -4.07
C CYS A 359 0.13 8.70 -4.07
N SER A 360 -1.16 8.92 -4.34
CA SER A 360 -1.82 10.24 -4.31
C SER A 360 -1.25 11.27 -5.28
N GLU A 361 -0.39 10.85 -6.21
CA GLU A 361 0.22 11.68 -7.25
C GLU A 361 -0.08 11.06 -8.62
N THR A 362 0.12 11.86 -9.67
CA THR A 362 0.01 11.37 -11.05
C THR A 362 1.40 11.21 -11.66
N SER A 363 1.68 10.04 -12.22
CA SER A 363 2.87 9.77 -13.00
C SER A 363 2.49 9.63 -14.46
N ASP A 364 3.05 10.48 -15.31
CA ASP A 364 2.94 10.29 -16.75
C ASP A 364 3.98 9.22 -17.19
N GLN A 365 3.64 8.43 -18.19
CA GLN A 365 4.44 7.31 -18.67
C GLN A 365 4.28 7.14 -20.18
N ALA A 366 5.30 6.58 -20.81
CA ALA A 366 5.25 6.21 -22.21
C ALA A 366 5.84 4.83 -22.46
N TRP A 367 5.42 4.17 -23.53
CA TRP A 367 5.97 2.88 -23.96
C TRP A 367 6.12 2.84 -25.49
N GLU A 368 7.30 2.46 -25.93
CA GLU A 368 7.62 2.12 -27.32
C GLU A 368 7.25 0.66 -27.64
N ASP A 369 6.77 0.41 -28.87
CA ASP A 369 6.10 -0.84 -29.27
C ASP A 369 7.01 -1.93 -29.89
N GLY A 370 8.33 -1.71 -29.94
CA GLY A 370 9.31 -2.62 -30.52
C GLY A 370 9.95 -2.16 -31.83
N GLY A 371 9.34 -1.21 -32.56
CA GLY A 371 9.81 -0.72 -33.86
C GLY A 371 11.22 -0.10 -33.86
N ASN A 372 11.67 0.45 -32.74
CA ASN A 372 12.96 1.12 -32.57
C ASN A 372 13.74 0.52 -31.39
N ASN A 373 14.99 0.12 -31.57
CA ASN A 373 15.74 -0.50 -30.47
C ASN A 373 16.28 0.54 -29.47
N PRO A 374 16.14 0.31 -28.15
CA PRO A 374 16.79 1.11 -27.12
C PRO A 374 18.33 0.98 -27.14
N PRO A 375 19.07 1.97 -26.62
CA PRO A 375 18.57 3.18 -25.97
C PRO A 375 18.06 4.23 -26.96
N LEU A 376 16.97 4.90 -26.60
CA LEU A 376 16.35 5.94 -27.40
C LEU A 376 16.53 7.29 -26.69
N PRO A 377 16.95 8.34 -27.43
CA PRO A 377 17.35 9.60 -26.81
C PRO A 377 16.22 10.34 -26.11
N ASP A 378 14.96 10.08 -26.49
CA ASP A 378 13.75 10.67 -25.95
C ASP A 378 12.53 9.77 -26.23
N VAL A 379 11.33 10.23 -25.82
CA VAL A 379 10.06 9.56 -26.09
C VAL A 379 9.54 9.72 -27.52
N THR A 380 10.26 10.40 -28.43
CA THR A 380 9.68 10.71 -29.74
C THR A 380 9.35 9.45 -30.53
N ASN A 381 9.93 8.31 -30.18
CA ASN A 381 9.63 6.99 -30.75
C ASN A 381 8.62 6.18 -29.93
N ALA A 382 8.23 6.62 -28.74
CA ALA A 382 7.17 5.97 -27.99
C ALA A 382 5.83 6.09 -28.74
N ASP A 383 4.96 5.13 -28.46
CA ASP A 383 3.69 4.96 -29.16
C ASP A 383 2.49 4.98 -28.24
N PHE A 384 2.70 4.67 -26.96
CA PHE A 384 1.65 4.58 -25.98
C PHE A 384 1.92 5.59 -24.89
N PHE A 385 1.09 6.62 -24.76
CA PHE A 385 1.24 7.69 -23.77
C PHE A 385 0.05 7.69 -22.83
N TYR A 386 0.33 7.64 -21.53
CA TYR A 386 -0.69 7.56 -20.50
C TYR A 386 -0.22 8.19 -19.21
N SER A 387 -1.18 8.50 -18.37
CA SER A 387 -0.96 8.91 -16.99
C SER A 387 -1.56 7.87 -16.07
N VAL A 388 -0.89 7.61 -14.96
CA VAL A 388 -1.34 6.70 -13.93
C VAL A 388 -1.35 7.41 -12.58
N MET A 389 -2.48 7.33 -11.90
CA MET A 389 -2.66 7.87 -10.57
C MET A 389 -2.94 6.72 -9.60
N GLY A 390 -2.15 6.65 -8.53
CA GLY A 390 -2.32 5.64 -7.50
C GLY A 390 -3.16 6.13 -6.34
N LYS A 391 -4.09 5.32 -5.89
CA LYS A 391 -4.76 5.49 -4.60
C LYS A 391 -4.24 4.45 -3.64
N CYS A 392 -3.76 4.90 -2.49
CA CYS A 392 -3.17 4.06 -1.48
C CYS A 392 -4.03 4.01 -0.21
N ALA A 393 -4.02 2.87 0.48
CA ALA A 393 -4.66 2.71 1.77
C ALA A 393 -3.83 1.80 2.68
N PHE A 394 -3.78 2.12 3.97
CA PHE A 394 -3.04 1.35 4.96
C PHE A 394 -3.77 0.06 5.39
N ASN A 395 -5.06 -0.09 5.11
CA ASN A 395 -5.90 -1.14 5.69
C ASN A 395 -6.26 -2.30 4.74
N LYS A 396 -5.96 -2.20 3.44
CA LYS A 396 -6.43 -3.18 2.43
C LYS A 396 -5.35 -4.13 1.89
N ARG A 397 -4.07 -3.88 2.15
CA ARG A 397 -2.95 -4.77 1.78
C ARG A 397 -2.03 -5.01 2.97
N ALA A 398 -1.26 -6.10 2.90
CA ALA A 398 -0.11 -6.27 3.76
C ALA A 398 0.89 -5.15 3.43
N SER A 399 1.10 -4.24 4.37
CA SER A 399 2.09 -3.18 4.30
C SER A 399 2.95 -3.22 5.54
N GLU A 400 4.13 -2.62 5.47
CA GLU A 400 5.04 -2.57 6.60
C GLU A 400 4.33 -1.94 7.80
N THR A 401 4.14 -2.78 8.82
CA THR A 401 3.52 -2.39 10.08
C THR A 401 4.59 -2.49 11.14
N LEU A 402 4.94 -1.36 11.73
CA LEU A 402 5.97 -1.26 12.75
C LEU A 402 5.32 -0.95 14.09
N LEU A 403 5.57 -1.80 15.08
CA LEU A 403 5.35 -1.44 16.48
C LEU A 403 6.50 -0.53 16.90
N THR A 404 6.17 0.70 17.26
CA THR A 404 7.11 1.68 17.80
C THR A 404 6.83 1.77 19.29
N GLN A 405 7.73 1.24 20.13
CA GLN A 405 7.58 1.32 21.59
C GLN A 405 7.78 2.73 22.11
#